data_AF-A0A0N7IFQ5-F1
#
_entry.id   AF-A0A0N7IFQ5-F1
#
_cell.length_a   1.000
_cell.length_b   1.000
_cell.length_c   1.000
_cell.angle_alpha   90.00
_cell.angle_beta   90.00
_cell.angle_gamma   90.00
#
_symmetry.space_group_name_H-M   'P 1'
#
loop_
_entity.id
_entity.type
_entity.pdbx_description
1 polymer ?
#
loop_
_entity_poly.entity_id
_entity_poly.type
_entity_poly.pdbx_seq_one_letter_code
_entity_poly.pdbx_strand_id
1 'polypeptide(L)'
;MKRYFIALFILPLLLTACDNDEIEMMPPYIFFTYDVDTYVMDLDNSDPADFTIKGSISAQGLFKAFSMGDQELGREDLGDDPNKAFECNVAIKGKTTAFDVPFVLTDQMGNVVTKSFHFLTSAPIEACQVTMGAQYNPYQGFFFSFKDQKVYSVTEMMKMTDPEGLCFGYNINKKQPMFVSPTELINQTVLADYKGNNISSFCEIVAFNNIPFTKDVFDNLKNDAFMRNLNPIEYGTYTSVSIAEGKSYLFKNEDDSLRGIVYVQSLESGVGGQVQLTIKMQKVN
;
A
#
# COMPACT_ATOMS: atom_id res chain seq x y z
N MET A 1 27.89 63.12 26.04
CA MET A 1 27.70 61.64 26.11
C MET A 1 26.21 61.37 26.01
N LYS A 2 25.65 60.45 25.26
CA LYS A 2 26.06 59.55 24.17
C LYS A 2 24.71 58.96 23.67
N ARG A 3 24.55 58.76 22.36
CA ARG A 3 23.67 57.75 21.73
C ARG A 3 22.13 57.94 21.82
N TYR A 4 21.54 58.83 21.03
CA TYR A 4 20.12 58.71 20.59
C TYR A 4 19.88 59.30 19.19
N PHE A 5 20.76 59.01 18.22
CA PHE A 5 20.56 59.48 16.83
C PHE A 5 20.86 58.43 15.76
N ILE A 6 20.86 57.13 16.13
CA ILE A 6 21.03 56.02 15.18
C ILE A 6 19.76 55.16 15.08
N ALA A 7 18.83 55.23 16.04
CA ALA A 7 17.63 54.38 16.05
C ALA A 7 16.55 54.78 15.02
N LEU A 8 16.53 56.04 14.55
CA LEU A 8 15.51 56.54 13.62
C LEU A 8 15.88 56.39 12.13
N PHE A 9 17.15 56.09 11.83
CA PHE A 9 17.59 55.83 10.45
C PHE A 9 17.59 54.33 10.09
N ILE A 10 17.46 53.42 11.07
CA ILE A 10 17.49 51.97 10.82
C ILE A 10 16.07 51.42 10.57
N LEU A 11 15.01 52.08 11.04
CA LEU A 11 13.63 51.62 10.80
C LEU A 11 13.21 51.64 9.31
N PRO A 12 13.57 52.64 8.48
CA PRO A 12 13.25 52.59 7.05
C PRO A 12 14.11 51.55 6.30
N LEU A 13 15.35 51.31 6.75
CA LEU A 13 16.25 50.31 6.16
C LEU A 13 15.85 48.86 6.48
N LEU A 14 15.21 48.63 7.64
CA LEU A 14 14.60 47.33 7.99
C LEU A 14 13.29 47.08 7.23
N LEU A 15 12.55 48.12 6.84
CA LEU A 15 11.35 47.99 6.01
C LEU A 15 11.70 47.69 4.54
N THR A 16 12.83 48.20 4.02
CA THR A 16 13.33 47.85 2.68
C THR A 16 14.06 46.50 2.62
N ALA A 17 14.35 45.89 3.77
CA ALA A 17 14.92 44.53 3.85
C ALA A 17 13.85 43.43 3.97
N CYS A 18 12.56 43.81 3.99
CA CYS A 18 11.43 42.90 3.85
C CYS A 18 10.80 42.96 2.46
N ASP A 19 11.48 43.56 1.48
CA ASP A 19 11.11 43.45 0.06
C ASP A 19 12.02 42.40 -0.59
N ASN A 20 11.41 41.38 -1.20
CA ASN A 20 11.99 40.35 -2.06
C ASN A 20 12.61 39.10 -1.40
N ASP A 21 12.02 38.55 -0.34
CA ASP A 21 11.82 37.11 -0.44
C ASP A 21 10.65 36.95 -1.42
N GLU A 22 10.96 36.86 -2.72
CA GLU A 22 9.99 36.35 -3.69
C GLU A 22 9.52 35.02 -3.11
N ILE A 23 8.28 34.98 -2.61
CA ILE A 23 7.65 33.72 -2.20
C ILE A 23 7.68 32.87 -3.46
N GLU A 24 8.61 31.92 -3.51
CA GLU A 24 8.79 31.05 -4.66
C GLU A 24 7.45 30.36 -4.88
N MET A 25 6.78 30.75 -5.96
CA MET A 25 5.46 30.21 -6.24
C MET A 25 5.61 28.71 -6.47
N MET A 26 4.81 27.94 -5.77
CA MET A 26 4.86 26.50 -5.89
C MET A 26 4.46 26.13 -7.32
N PRO A 27 5.25 25.31 -8.03
CA PRO A 27 4.89 24.87 -9.37
C PRO A 27 3.55 24.15 -9.35
N PRO A 28 2.81 24.15 -10.48
CA PRO A 28 1.57 23.40 -10.56
C PRO A 28 1.82 21.92 -10.26
N TYR A 29 0.87 21.24 -9.62
CA TYR A 29 1.02 19.82 -9.27
C TYR A 29 -0.23 19.01 -9.58
N ILE A 30 -0.01 17.72 -9.85
CA ILE A 30 -1.05 16.71 -10.06
C ILE A 30 -0.89 15.64 -8.98
N PHE A 31 -1.93 15.44 -8.19
CA PHE A 31 -1.97 14.46 -7.11
C PHE A 31 -3.07 13.43 -7.40
N PHE A 32 -2.72 12.16 -7.54
CA PHE A 32 -3.72 11.09 -7.61
C PHE A 32 -4.16 10.72 -6.19
N THR A 33 -5.39 10.25 -6.04
CA THR A 33 -5.92 9.89 -4.72
C THR A 33 -5.01 8.86 -4.05
N TYR A 34 -4.67 9.10 -2.79
CA TYR A 34 -3.73 8.30 -1.99
C TYR A 34 -2.30 8.23 -2.56
N ASP A 35 -1.92 9.14 -3.45
CA ASP A 35 -0.65 9.14 -4.18
C ASP A 35 -0.38 7.83 -4.95
N VAL A 36 -1.44 7.16 -5.39
CA VAL A 36 -1.36 5.95 -6.22
C VAL A 36 -1.57 6.34 -7.68
N ASP A 37 -0.56 6.09 -8.50
CA ASP A 37 -0.56 6.35 -9.95
C ASP A 37 -0.65 5.08 -10.79
N THR A 38 -1.00 3.95 -10.17
CA THR A 38 -1.09 2.65 -10.86
C THR A 38 -2.42 1.95 -10.60
N TYR A 39 -2.84 1.13 -11.57
CA TYR A 39 -3.92 0.17 -11.42
C TYR A 39 -3.54 -1.13 -12.14
N VAL A 40 -3.67 -2.27 -11.47
CA VAL A 40 -3.41 -3.58 -12.06
C VAL A 40 -4.73 -4.15 -12.58
N MET A 41 -4.81 -4.32 -13.90
CA MET A 41 -6.00 -4.87 -14.54
C MET A 41 -6.11 -6.37 -14.29
N ASP A 42 -7.28 -6.82 -13.83
CA ASP A 42 -7.61 -8.23 -13.73
C ASP A 42 -7.93 -8.81 -15.12
N LEU A 43 -6.93 -9.40 -15.76
CA LEU A 43 -7.09 -9.99 -17.10
C LEU A 43 -7.95 -11.26 -17.12
N ASP A 44 -8.25 -11.86 -15.96
CA ASP A 44 -9.15 -13.01 -15.85
C ASP A 44 -10.62 -12.59 -15.68
N ASN A 45 -10.89 -11.30 -15.47
CA ASN A 45 -12.24 -10.76 -15.43
C ASN A 45 -12.74 -10.49 -16.86
N SER A 46 -13.74 -11.26 -17.30
CA SER A 46 -14.32 -11.14 -18.64
C SER A 46 -15.18 -9.89 -18.84
N ASP A 47 -15.64 -9.26 -17.76
CA ASP A 47 -16.49 -8.07 -17.81
C ASP A 47 -16.07 -7.04 -16.75
N PRO A 48 -14.88 -6.45 -16.89
CA PRO A 48 -14.41 -5.46 -15.95
C PRO A 48 -15.21 -4.15 -16.13
N ALA A 49 -15.60 -3.54 -15.01
CA ALA A 49 -16.16 -2.19 -15.00
C ALA A 49 -15.08 -1.17 -15.41
N ASP A 50 -15.51 -0.02 -15.93
CA ASP A 50 -14.58 1.09 -16.20
C ASP A 50 -13.88 1.52 -14.90
N PHE A 51 -12.62 1.94 -15.02
CA PHE A 51 -11.85 2.44 -13.89
C PHE A 51 -11.92 3.97 -13.84
N THR A 52 -12.22 4.53 -12.68
CA THR A 52 -12.21 5.98 -12.48
C THR A 52 -10.92 6.40 -11.78
N ILE A 53 -10.03 7.06 -12.52
CA ILE A 53 -8.86 7.74 -11.93
C ILE A 53 -9.37 8.97 -11.20
N LYS A 54 -8.97 9.14 -9.95
CA LYS A 54 -9.33 10.30 -9.12
C LYS A 54 -8.10 11.02 -8.62
N GLY A 55 -8.23 12.32 -8.42
CA GLY A 55 -7.14 13.12 -7.90
C GLY A 55 -7.51 14.58 -7.69
N SER A 56 -6.49 15.38 -7.44
CA SER A 56 -6.56 16.82 -7.39
C SER A 56 -5.41 17.46 -8.16
N ILE A 57 -5.68 18.63 -8.71
CA ILE A 57 -4.71 19.50 -9.33
C ILE A 57 -4.63 20.81 -8.57
N SER A 58 -3.49 21.47 -8.68
CA SER A 58 -3.30 22.80 -8.13
C SER A 58 -2.36 23.64 -8.97
N ALA A 59 -2.63 24.93 -9.05
CA ALA A 59 -1.79 25.91 -9.71
C ALA A 59 -1.91 27.26 -9.00
N GLN A 60 -0.82 27.75 -8.41
CA GLN A 60 -0.81 29.06 -7.75
C GLN A 60 -0.99 30.21 -8.75
N GLY A 61 -0.46 30.06 -9.97
CA GLY A 61 -0.63 30.99 -11.09
C GLY A 61 -1.98 30.90 -11.80
N LEU A 62 -2.99 30.27 -11.19
CA LEU A 62 -4.28 29.88 -11.78
C LEU A 62 -4.15 28.92 -12.96
N PHE A 63 -5.23 28.19 -13.24
CA PHE A 63 -5.25 27.22 -14.32
C PHE A 63 -5.30 27.89 -15.70
N LYS A 64 -4.54 27.35 -16.65
CA LYS A 64 -4.69 27.64 -18.09
C LYS A 64 -5.41 26.48 -18.78
N ALA A 65 -4.89 25.27 -18.63
CA ALA A 65 -5.46 24.06 -19.23
C ALA A 65 -5.07 22.82 -18.41
N PHE A 66 -5.93 21.81 -18.45
CA PHE A 66 -5.66 20.50 -17.86
C PHE A 66 -6.17 19.40 -18.79
N SER A 67 -5.27 18.51 -19.21
CA SER A 67 -5.60 17.34 -20.03
C SER A 67 -5.54 16.08 -19.18
N MET A 68 -6.52 15.20 -19.38
CA MET A 68 -6.67 13.89 -18.76
C MET A 68 -6.92 12.86 -19.87
N GLY A 69 -5.85 12.28 -20.42
CA GLY A 69 -5.93 11.48 -21.62
C GLY A 69 -6.48 12.29 -22.80
N ASP A 70 -7.59 11.84 -23.39
CA ASP A 70 -8.21 12.49 -24.55
C ASP A 70 -9.12 13.67 -24.18
N GLN A 71 -9.36 13.92 -22.89
CA GLN A 71 -10.16 15.04 -22.42
C GLN A 71 -9.26 16.24 -22.11
N GLU A 72 -9.63 17.43 -22.59
CA GLU A 72 -8.98 18.69 -22.25
C GLU A 72 -10.00 19.64 -21.62
N LEU A 73 -9.63 20.24 -20.50
CA LEU A 73 -10.39 21.25 -19.78
C LEU A 73 -9.68 22.60 -19.89
N GLY A 74 -10.41 23.61 -20.34
CA GLY A 74 -9.91 24.97 -20.41
C GLY A 74 -10.09 25.73 -19.10
N ARG A 75 -9.60 26.97 -19.06
CA ARG A 75 -9.81 27.88 -17.92
C ARG A 75 -11.28 28.00 -17.52
N GLU A 76 -12.21 28.05 -18.48
CA GLU A 76 -13.64 28.22 -18.21
C GLU A 76 -14.22 27.01 -17.43
N ASP A 77 -13.75 25.80 -17.73
CA ASP A 77 -14.16 24.58 -17.02
C ASP A 77 -13.49 24.45 -15.65
N LEU A 78 -12.25 24.94 -15.54
CA LEU A 78 -11.43 24.84 -14.33
C LEU A 78 -11.80 25.90 -13.30
N GLY A 79 -12.24 27.08 -13.73
CA GLY A 79 -12.59 28.20 -12.86
C GLY A 79 -11.36 28.90 -12.26
N ASP A 80 -11.59 29.73 -11.26
CA ASP A 80 -10.56 30.55 -10.61
C ASP A 80 -10.03 29.96 -9.29
N ASP A 81 -10.59 28.82 -8.83
CA ASP A 81 -10.06 28.14 -7.64
C ASP A 81 -8.66 27.60 -7.94
N PRO A 82 -7.67 27.80 -7.05
CA PRO A 82 -6.30 27.34 -7.29
C PRO A 82 -6.13 25.83 -7.10
N ASN A 83 -7.18 25.12 -6.65
CA ASN A 83 -7.20 23.68 -6.45
C ASN A 83 -8.49 23.09 -6.99
N LYS A 84 -8.42 21.95 -7.68
CA LYS A 84 -9.61 21.28 -8.23
C LYS A 84 -9.48 19.78 -8.16
N ALA A 85 -10.54 19.11 -7.74
CA ALA A 85 -10.65 17.66 -7.84
C ALA A 85 -11.00 17.26 -9.28
N PHE A 86 -10.56 16.09 -9.71
CA PHE A 86 -10.90 15.53 -11.02
C PHE A 86 -11.26 14.05 -10.93
N GLU A 87 -12.04 13.62 -11.91
CA GLU A 87 -12.33 12.21 -12.18
C GLU A 87 -12.18 11.96 -13.69
N CYS A 88 -11.47 10.90 -14.06
CA CYS A 88 -11.28 10.47 -15.44
C CYS A 88 -11.67 8.99 -15.56
N ASN A 89 -12.70 8.70 -16.36
CA ASN A 89 -13.16 7.33 -16.59
C ASN A 89 -12.37 6.71 -17.74
N VAL A 90 -11.82 5.53 -17.50
CA VAL A 90 -11.00 4.78 -18.44
C VAL A 90 -11.64 3.43 -18.71
N ALA A 91 -11.98 3.19 -19.98
CA ALA A 91 -12.50 1.90 -20.41
C ALA A 91 -11.37 0.86 -20.42
N ILE A 92 -11.48 -0.12 -19.53
CA ILE A 92 -10.51 -1.22 -19.41
C ILE A 92 -10.96 -2.50 -20.11
N LYS A 93 -12.24 -2.60 -20.49
CA LYS A 93 -12.77 -3.74 -21.22
C LYS A 93 -12.04 -3.94 -22.55
N GLY A 94 -11.55 -5.16 -22.78
CA GLY A 94 -10.80 -5.53 -23.98
C GLY A 94 -9.32 -5.11 -24.00
N LYS A 95 -8.81 -4.44 -22.95
CA LYS A 95 -7.39 -4.15 -22.79
C LYS A 95 -6.67 -5.41 -22.30
N THR A 96 -5.58 -5.78 -22.98
CA THR A 96 -4.80 -7.00 -22.68
C THR A 96 -3.32 -6.72 -22.46
N THR A 97 -2.88 -5.49 -22.67
CA THR A 97 -1.50 -5.03 -22.49
C THR A 97 -1.49 -3.79 -21.62
N ALA A 98 -0.37 -3.55 -20.95
CA ALA A 98 -0.17 -2.34 -20.17
C ALA A 98 -0.26 -1.09 -21.05
N PHE A 99 -0.74 0.02 -20.48
CA PHE A 99 -0.85 1.31 -21.14
C PHE A 99 -0.87 2.44 -20.12
N ASP A 100 -0.58 3.66 -20.58
CA ASP A 100 -0.57 4.84 -19.74
C ASP A 100 -1.65 5.83 -20.17
N VAL A 101 -2.19 6.56 -19.20
CA VAL A 101 -3.05 7.73 -19.43
C VAL A 101 -2.28 8.98 -18.99
N PRO A 102 -1.88 9.87 -19.92
CA PRO A 102 -1.12 11.06 -19.56
C PRO A 102 -2.04 12.13 -18.96
N PHE A 103 -1.55 12.79 -17.92
CA PHE A 103 -2.17 13.99 -17.35
C PHE A 103 -1.22 15.16 -17.52
N VAL A 104 -1.69 16.27 -18.07
CA VAL A 104 -0.87 17.46 -18.34
C VAL A 104 -1.57 18.68 -17.78
N LEU A 105 -0.92 19.35 -16.84
CA LEU A 105 -1.41 20.56 -16.21
C LEU A 105 -0.55 21.75 -16.65
N THR A 106 -1.19 22.79 -17.15
CA THR A 106 -0.53 24.06 -17.51
C THR A 106 -1.15 25.20 -16.72
N ASP A 107 -0.32 26.01 -16.07
CA ASP A 107 -0.76 27.25 -15.40
C ASP A 107 -0.73 28.46 -16.35
N GLN A 108 -1.24 29.62 -15.92
CA GLN A 108 -1.25 30.83 -16.78
C GLN A 108 0.14 31.45 -16.98
N MET A 109 1.10 31.11 -16.13
CA MET A 109 2.49 31.52 -16.27
C MET A 109 3.24 30.70 -17.33
N GLY A 110 2.65 29.58 -17.77
CA GLY A 110 3.21 28.68 -18.77
C GLY A 110 4.01 27.52 -18.17
N ASN A 111 3.99 27.33 -16.85
CA ASN A 111 4.58 26.15 -16.23
C ASN A 111 3.73 24.92 -16.58
N VAL A 112 4.41 23.83 -16.92
CA VAL A 112 3.77 22.57 -17.32
C VAL A 112 4.26 21.46 -16.41
N VAL A 113 3.31 20.70 -15.85
CA VAL A 113 3.58 19.42 -15.18
C VAL A 113 2.88 18.30 -15.93
N THR A 114 3.60 17.19 -16.09
CA THR A 114 3.08 15.96 -16.68
C THR A 114 3.25 14.83 -15.68
N LYS A 115 2.17 14.09 -15.43
CA LYS A 115 2.16 12.86 -14.62
C LYS A 115 1.32 11.82 -15.35
N SER A 116 1.80 10.59 -15.45
CA SER A 116 1.04 9.51 -16.09
C SER A 116 0.36 8.65 -15.04
N PHE A 117 -0.79 8.07 -15.40
CA PHE A 117 -1.40 7.00 -14.63
C PHE A 117 -1.19 5.68 -15.39
N HIS A 118 -0.68 4.66 -14.71
CA HIS A 118 -0.18 3.43 -15.30
C HIS A 118 -1.15 2.27 -15.10
N PHE A 119 -1.69 1.75 -16.21
CA PHE A 119 -2.46 0.51 -16.21
C PHE A 119 -1.52 -0.65 -16.48
N LEU A 120 -1.35 -1.52 -15.49
CA LEU A 120 -0.46 -2.66 -15.53
C LEU A 120 -1.26 -3.95 -15.77
N THR A 121 -0.62 -4.96 -16.36
CA THR A 121 -1.20 -6.30 -16.49
C THR A 121 -0.99 -7.10 -15.22
N SER A 122 -2.00 -7.86 -14.80
CA SER A 122 -1.86 -8.82 -13.71
C SER A 122 -0.91 -9.97 -14.08
N ALA A 123 -0.31 -10.56 -13.05
CA ALA A 123 0.52 -11.74 -13.14
C ALA A 123 -0.14 -12.95 -12.44
N PRO A 124 0.12 -14.18 -12.91
CA PRO A 124 -0.36 -15.38 -12.23
C PRO A 124 0.15 -15.45 -10.78
N ILE A 125 -0.68 -16.03 -9.91
CA ILE A 125 -0.34 -16.29 -8.50
C ILE A 125 -0.09 -17.77 -8.26
N GLU A 126 0.69 -18.05 -7.22
CA GLU A 126 0.89 -19.39 -6.69
C GLU A 126 -0.05 -19.63 -5.51
N ALA A 127 -0.49 -20.87 -5.35
CA ALA A 127 -1.39 -21.26 -4.27
C ALA A 127 -0.84 -22.48 -3.55
N CYS A 128 -0.81 -22.42 -2.22
CA CYS A 128 -0.41 -23.54 -1.37
C CYS A 128 -1.33 -23.69 -0.17
N GLN A 129 -1.39 -24.92 0.36
CA GLN A 129 -2.07 -25.22 1.62
C GLN A 129 -1.03 -25.62 2.65
N VAL A 130 -1.13 -25.04 3.84
CA VAL A 130 -0.19 -25.31 4.92
C VAL A 130 -0.90 -25.47 6.24
N THR A 131 -0.32 -26.31 7.10
CA THR A 131 -0.71 -26.43 8.50
C THR A 131 0.42 -25.91 9.35
N MET A 132 0.11 -25.03 10.29
CA MET A 132 1.08 -24.42 11.22
C MET A 132 0.65 -24.63 12.66
N GLY A 133 1.63 -24.72 13.55
CA GLY A 133 1.46 -24.86 14.99
C GLY A 133 1.82 -23.57 15.74
N ALA A 134 1.11 -23.30 16.83
CA ALA A 134 1.47 -22.23 17.74
C ALA A 134 2.81 -22.54 18.46
N GLN A 135 3.35 -21.58 19.22
CA GLN A 135 4.70 -21.65 19.79
C GLN A 135 5.05 -22.91 20.62
N TYR A 136 4.07 -23.60 21.21
CA TYR A 136 4.27 -24.83 21.99
C TYR A 136 3.63 -26.07 21.34
N ASN A 137 3.27 -26.01 20.07
CA ASN A 137 2.81 -27.18 19.32
C ASN A 137 4.02 -28.08 18.99
N PRO A 138 4.04 -29.35 19.41
CA PRO A 138 5.18 -30.24 19.19
C PRO A 138 5.14 -30.93 17.81
N TYR A 139 4.06 -30.80 17.05
CA TYR A 139 3.81 -31.59 15.83
C TYR A 139 3.92 -30.77 14.55
N GLN A 140 3.49 -29.51 14.58
CA GLN A 140 3.44 -28.62 13.42
C GLN A 140 4.50 -27.52 13.54
N GLY A 141 5.03 -27.06 12.41
CA GLY A 141 6.01 -25.97 12.43
C GLY A 141 5.35 -24.60 12.66
N PHE A 142 6.17 -23.66 13.12
CA PHE A 142 5.76 -22.35 13.63
C PHE A 142 5.80 -21.24 12.58
N PHE A 143 6.70 -21.37 11.61
CA PHE A 143 7.04 -20.33 10.63
C PHE A 143 6.80 -20.81 9.21
N PHE A 144 6.03 -20.07 8.43
CA PHE A 144 5.87 -20.28 7.00
C PHE A 144 6.79 -19.31 6.25
N SER A 145 7.73 -19.85 5.45
CA SER A 145 8.63 -19.04 4.64
C SER A 145 7.99 -18.65 3.32
N PHE A 146 8.05 -17.36 2.99
CA PHE A 146 7.59 -16.87 1.70
C PHE A 146 8.50 -17.30 0.54
N LYS A 147 9.78 -17.57 0.82
CA LYS A 147 10.77 -17.87 -0.22
C LYS A 147 10.58 -19.22 -0.88
N ASP A 148 10.27 -20.25 -0.07
CA ASP A 148 10.18 -21.63 -0.53
C ASP A 148 8.84 -22.31 -0.19
N GLN A 149 7.93 -21.55 0.40
CA GLN A 149 6.56 -21.98 0.75
C GLN A 149 6.53 -23.20 1.66
N LYS A 150 7.53 -23.33 2.55
CA LYS A 150 7.59 -24.40 3.54
C LYS A 150 7.34 -23.89 4.95
N VAL A 151 6.89 -24.82 5.77
CA VAL A 151 6.69 -24.62 7.20
C VAL A 151 7.89 -25.17 7.97
N TYR A 152 8.39 -24.39 8.91
CA TYR A 152 9.59 -24.65 9.70
C TYR A 152 9.30 -24.56 11.19
N SER A 153 9.97 -25.39 11.98
CA SER A 153 10.00 -25.24 13.43
C SER A 153 10.73 -23.95 13.84
N VAL A 154 10.54 -23.52 15.10
CA VAL A 154 11.26 -22.38 15.67
C VAL A 154 12.78 -22.58 15.56
N THR A 155 13.28 -23.79 15.82
CA THR A 155 14.71 -24.11 15.77
C THR A 155 15.29 -24.04 14.36
N GLU A 156 14.51 -24.40 13.33
CA GLU A 156 14.94 -24.29 11.94
C GLU A 156 14.93 -22.83 11.47
N MET A 157 13.87 -22.09 11.79
CA MET A 157 13.78 -20.66 11.50
C MET A 157 14.95 -19.88 12.13
N MET A 158 15.33 -20.20 13.38
CA MET A 158 16.45 -19.54 14.07
C MET A 158 17.82 -19.72 13.37
N LYS A 159 17.94 -20.65 12.42
CA LYS A 159 19.17 -20.85 11.62
C LYS A 159 19.17 -20.06 10.31
N MET A 160 18.04 -19.46 9.95
CA MET A 160 17.90 -18.67 8.72
C MET A 160 18.51 -17.27 8.92
N THR A 161 19.01 -16.68 7.83
CA THR A 161 19.41 -15.28 7.79
C THR A 161 18.23 -14.47 7.24
N ASP A 162 17.74 -13.49 8.01
CA ASP A 162 16.66 -12.55 7.64
C ASP A 162 15.41 -13.24 7.06
N PRO A 163 14.62 -13.95 7.89
CA PRO A 163 13.55 -14.81 7.41
C PRO A 163 12.34 -13.95 7.03
N GLU A 164 11.91 -14.07 5.77
CA GLU A 164 10.67 -13.48 5.29
C GLU A 164 9.54 -14.50 5.37
N GLY A 165 8.48 -14.14 6.09
CA GLY A 165 7.41 -15.09 6.31
C GLY A 165 6.44 -14.71 7.42
N LEU A 166 5.67 -15.71 7.78
CA LEU A 166 4.57 -15.63 8.72
C LEU A 166 4.85 -16.56 9.89
N CYS A 167 4.74 -16.07 11.12
CA CYS A 167 4.65 -16.92 12.31
C CYS A 167 3.19 -17.06 12.76
N PHE A 168 2.79 -18.27 13.16
CA PHE A 168 1.51 -18.49 13.85
C PHE A 168 1.75 -18.60 15.35
N GLY A 169 1.16 -17.71 16.12
CA GLY A 169 1.32 -17.66 17.57
C GLY A 169 0.01 -17.50 18.34
N TYR A 170 0.10 -17.65 19.65
CA TYR A 170 -1.00 -17.38 20.57
C TYR A 170 -0.58 -16.40 21.66
N ASN A 171 -1.24 -15.25 21.71
CA ASN A 171 -1.06 -14.28 22.77
C ASN A 171 -1.77 -14.76 24.03
N ILE A 172 -1.00 -15.20 25.03
CA ILE A 172 -1.51 -15.75 26.29
C ILE A 172 -2.31 -14.71 27.09
N ASN A 173 -1.84 -13.46 27.11
CA ASN A 173 -2.46 -12.39 27.90
C ASN A 173 -3.81 -11.97 27.31
N LYS A 174 -3.87 -11.81 25.98
CA LYS A 174 -5.10 -11.44 25.27
C LYS A 174 -5.99 -12.63 24.92
N LYS A 175 -5.50 -13.85 25.10
CA LYS A 175 -6.13 -15.11 24.73
C LYS A 175 -6.51 -15.19 23.24
N GLN A 176 -5.63 -14.71 22.37
CA GLN A 176 -5.92 -14.56 20.93
C GLN A 176 -4.87 -15.27 20.06
N PRO A 177 -5.30 -16.05 19.05
CA PRO A 177 -4.42 -16.52 17.99
C PRO A 177 -4.03 -15.35 17.09
N MET A 178 -2.79 -15.36 16.61
CA MET A 178 -2.21 -14.25 15.87
C MET A 178 -1.31 -14.71 14.74
N PHE A 179 -1.31 -13.93 13.67
CA PHE A 179 -0.19 -13.85 12.75
C PHE A 179 0.80 -12.80 13.26
N VAL A 180 2.08 -13.13 13.23
CA VAL A 180 3.14 -12.28 13.77
C VAL A 180 4.34 -12.31 12.84
N SER A 181 4.95 -11.16 12.64
CA SER A 181 6.21 -11.00 11.93
C SER A 181 7.35 -11.61 12.76
N PRO A 182 8.31 -12.33 12.15
CA PRO A 182 9.51 -12.76 12.86
C PRO A 182 10.20 -11.61 13.61
N THR A 183 10.29 -10.44 12.97
CA THR A 183 10.91 -9.23 13.55
C THR A 183 10.15 -8.70 14.77
N GLU A 184 8.82 -8.84 14.81
CA GLU A 184 8.04 -8.46 16.00
C GLU A 184 8.37 -9.36 17.19
N LEU A 185 8.58 -10.66 16.96
CA LEU A 185 8.97 -11.60 18.01
C LEU A 185 10.38 -11.31 18.55
N ILE A 186 11.29 -10.85 17.68
CA ILE A 186 12.63 -10.37 18.09
C ILE A 186 12.49 -9.12 18.96
N ASN A 187 11.73 -8.12 18.50
CA ASN A 187 11.53 -6.85 19.20
C ASN A 187 10.88 -7.04 20.58
N GLN A 188 9.98 -8.01 20.72
CA GLN A 188 9.35 -8.38 21.99
C GLN A 188 10.22 -9.29 22.86
N THR A 189 11.48 -9.57 22.47
CA THR A 189 12.42 -10.47 23.18
C THR A 189 11.95 -11.92 23.31
N VAL A 190 10.95 -12.32 22.51
CA VAL A 190 10.47 -13.72 22.45
C VAL A 190 11.51 -14.59 21.75
N LEU A 191 12.21 -14.04 20.76
CA LEU A 191 13.34 -14.66 20.06
C LEU A 191 14.64 -13.91 20.36
N ALA A 192 14.99 -13.79 21.65
CA ALA A 192 16.07 -12.90 22.12
C ALA A 192 17.45 -13.12 21.45
N ASP A 193 17.78 -14.35 21.07
CA ASP A 193 19.07 -14.69 20.44
C ASP A 193 19.05 -14.58 18.91
N TYR A 194 17.91 -14.25 18.31
CA TYR A 194 17.73 -14.21 16.88
C TYR A 194 17.93 -12.81 16.31
N LYS A 195 18.62 -12.71 15.17
CA LYS A 195 18.85 -11.45 14.45
C LYS A 195 18.21 -11.55 13.08
N GLY A 196 17.28 -10.64 12.82
CA GLY A 196 16.58 -10.52 11.55
C GLY A 196 16.00 -9.11 11.45
N ASN A 197 16.00 -8.54 10.26
CA ASN A 197 15.54 -7.17 10.04
C ASN A 197 14.28 -7.08 9.18
N ASN A 198 13.96 -8.13 8.41
CA ASN A 198 12.86 -8.08 7.45
C ASN A 198 11.50 -8.05 8.14
N ILE A 199 10.70 -7.02 7.85
CA ILE A 199 9.36 -6.88 8.41
C ILE A 199 8.34 -7.49 7.45
N SER A 200 7.69 -8.57 7.88
CA SER A 200 6.43 -9.01 7.28
C SER A 200 5.26 -8.30 7.96
N SER A 201 4.29 -7.85 7.17
CA SER A 201 3.15 -7.09 7.69
C SER A 201 1.84 -7.74 7.26
N PHE A 202 0.80 -7.57 8.08
CA PHE A 202 -0.49 -8.24 7.96
C PHE A 202 -1.66 -7.27 8.14
N CYS A 203 -2.76 -7.51 7.44
CA CYS A 203 -4.02 -6.75 7.56
C CYS A 203 -5.23 -7.64 7.25
N GLU A 204 -6.31 -7.56 8.03
CA GLU A 204 -7.56 -8.28 7.71
C GLU A 204 -8.23 -7.64 6.50
N ILE A 205 -8.61 -8.44 5.51
CA ILE A 205 -9.36 -8.00 4.34
C ILE A 205 -10.86 -8.19 4.64
N VAL A 206 -11.52 -7.10 5.05
CA VAL A 206 -12.96 -7.12 5.37
C VAL A 206 -13.81 -6.90 4.11
N ALA A 207 -13.40 -5.93 3.29
CA ALA A 207 -14.08 -5.54 2.05
C ALA A 207 -13.07 -4.90 1.11
N PHE A 208 -13.39 -4.79 -0.17
CA PHE A 208 -12.68 -3.98 -1.17
C PHE A 208 -13.71 -3.22 -2.00
N ASN A 209 -13.53 -1.91 -2.18
CA ASN A 209 -14.52 -1.04 -2.84
C ASN A 209 -15.95 -1.19 -2.27
N ASN A 210 -16.07 -1.28 -0.94
CA ASN A 210 -17.33 -1.53 -0.21
C ASN A 210 -18.01 -2.88 -0.51
N ILE A 211 -17.34 -3.81 -1.21
CA ILE A 211 -17.83 -5.17 -1.44
C ILE A 211 -17.16 -6.09 -0.41
N PRO A 212 -17.94 -6.83 0.41
CA PRO A 212 -17.38 -7.76 1.39
C PRO A 212 -16.44 -8.79 0.75
N PHE A 213 -15.31 -9.05 1.40
CA PHE A 213 -14.37 -10.07 0.95
C PHE A 213 -14.76 -11.43 1.54
N THR A 214 -15.21 -12.34 0.68
CA THR A 214 -15.70 -13.68 1.09
C THR A 214 -14.74 -14.78 0.65
N LYS A 215 -14.96 -16.00 1.15
CA LYS A 215 -14.23 -17.19 0.68
C LYS A 215 -14.38 -17.37 -0.83
N ASP A 216 -15.57 -17.15 -1.39
CA ASP A 216 -15.80 -17.29 -2.84
C ASP A 216 -14.96 -16.27 -3.63
N VAL A 217 -14.83 -15.03 -3.13
CA VAL A 217 -13.94 -14.04 -3.74
C VAL A 217 -12.51 -14.55 -3.69
N PHE A 218 -12.04 -15.00 -2.53
CA PHE A 218 -10.70 -15.57 -2.35
C PHE A 218 -10.44 -16.74 -3.29
N ASP A 219 -11.34 -17.73 -3.36
CA ASP A 219 -11.22 -18.93 -4.18
C ASP A 219 -11.11 -18.60 -5.67
N ASN A 220 -11.83 -17.57 -6.13
CA ASN A 220 -11.84 -17.14 -7.52
C ASN A 220 -10.66 -16.25 -7.93
N LEU A 221 -9.79 -15.82 -7.00
CA LEU A 221 -8.55 -15.11 -7.35
C LEU A 221 -7.62 -16.01 -8.17
N LYS A 222 -7.23 -15.56 -9.36
CA LYS A 222 -6.34 -16.28 -10.30
C LYS A 222 -5.04 -15.54 -10.60
N ASN A 223 -5.00 -14.25 -10.30
CA ASN A 223 -3.87 -13.38 -10.55
C ASN A 223 -3.72 -12.37 -9.40
N ASP A 224 -2.68 -11.54 -9.49
CA ASP A 224 -2.29 -10.62 -8.44
C ASP A 224 -3.00 -9.25 -8.48
N ALA A 225 -3.94 -9.02 -9.41
CA ALA A 225 -4.62 -7.73 -9.56
C ALA A 225 -5.24 -7.26 -8.25
N PHE A 226 -6.00 -8.14 -7.59
CA PHE A 226 -6.67 -7.81 -6.35
C PHE A 226 -5.67 -7.36 -5.27
N MET A 227 -4.63 -8.15 -4.98
CA MET A 227 -3.68 -7.85 -3.90
C MET A 227 -2.76 -6.66 -4.19
N ARG A 228 -2.49 -6.37 -5.47
CA ARG A 228 -1.72 -5.19 -5.87
C ARG A 228 -2.54 -3.90 -5.82
N ASN A 229 -3.85 -4.00 -6.05
CA ASN A 229 -4.78 -2.88 -5.96
C ASN A 229 -5.25 -2.59 -4.53
N LEU A 230 -4.95 -3.46 -3.55
CA LEU A 230 -5.12 -3.13 -2.14
C LEU A 230 -4.12 -2.04 -1.77
N ASN A 231 -4.64 -0.83 -1.55
CA ASN A 231 -3.83 0.33 -1.22
C ASN A 231 -3.26 0.22 0.22
N PRO A 232 -1.92 0.32 0.41
CA PRO A 232 -1.32 0.29 1.73
C PRO A 232 -1.86 1.34 2.72
N ILE A 233 -2.33 2.50 2.24
CA ILE A 233 -2.90 3.55 3.09
C ILE A 233 -4.26 3.13 3.65
N GLU A 234 -5.11 2.51 2.83
CA GLU A 234 -6.43 2.03 3.26
C GLU A 234 -6.32 0.77 4.12
N TYR A 235 -5.37 -0.11 3.79
CA TYR A 235 -5.15 -1.40 4.45
C TYR A 235 -3.87 -1.36 5.29
N GLY A 236 -3.78 -0.37 6.18
CA GLY A 236 -2.65 -0.16 7.08
C GLY A 236 -2.11 -1.48 7.62
N THR A 237 -0.83 -1.75 7.39
CA THR A 237 -0.24 -3.05 7.65
C THR A 237 0.50 -3.06 8.98
N TYR A 238 0.26 -4.10 9.78
CA TYR A 238 0.83 -4.22 11.12
C TYR A 238 1.79 -5.41 11.18
N THR A 239 2.79 -5.34 12.05
CA THR A 239 3.72 -6.45 12.30
C THR A 239 3.04 -7.65 12.97
N SER A 240 1.79 -7.51 13.41
CA SER A 240 0.97 -8.61 13.93
C SER A 240 -0.53 -8.33 13.79
N VAL A 241 -1.34 -9.38 13.69
CA VAL A 241 -2.81 -9.29 13.60
C VAL A 241 -3.47 -10.48 14.29
N SER A 242 -4.59 -10.25 14.99
CA SER A 242 -5.41 -11.32 15.55
C SER A 242 -6.20 -12.02 14.46
N ILE A 243 -6.25 -13.35 14.51
CA ILE A 243 -6.85 -14.15 13.44
C ILE A 243 -8.12 -14.88 13.87
N ALA A 244 -8.98 -15.20 12.91
CA ALA A 244 -10.16 -16.02 13.12
C ALA A 244 -10.42 -16.94 11.92
N GLU A 245 -11.08 -18.06 12.18
CA GLU A 245 -11.53 -18.98 11.14
C GLU A 245 -12.48 -18.29 10.15
N GLY A 246 -12.34 -18.61 8.86
CA GLY A 246 -13.16 -18.04 7.79
C GLY A 246 -12.76 -16.62 7.38
N LYS A 247 -11.66 -16.07 7.92
CA LYS A 247 -11.15 -14.74 7.59
C LYS A 247 -9.95 -14.78 6.65
N SER A 248 -9.76 -13.69 5.93
CA SER A 248 -8.65 -13.49 5.00
C SER A 248 -7.77 -12.33 5.42
N TYR A 249 -6.47 -12.46 5.23
CA TYR A 249 -5.50 -11.45 5.58
C TYR A 249 -4.55 -11.19 4.42
N LEU A 250 -4.33 -9.92 4.08
CA LEU A 250 -3.22 -9.50 3.24
C LEU A 250 -1.93 -9.67 4.03
N PHE A 251 -0.90 -10.20 3.40
CA PHE A 251 0.47 -10.08 3.87
C PHE A 251 1.36 -9.46 2.80
N LYS A 252 2.39 -8.76 3.26
CA LYS A 252 3.44 -8.21 2.39
C LYS A 252 4.78 -8.16 3.11
N ASN A 253 5.87 -8.20 2.36
CA ASN A 253 7.19 -7.85 2.89
C ASN A 253 7.39 -6.32 2.95
N GLU A 254 8.49 -5.92 3.57
CA GLU A 254 8.78 -4.53 3.90
C GLU A 254 8.93 -3.65 2.65
N ASP A 255 9.64 -4.15 1.65
CA ASP A 255 9.89 -3.46 0.38
C ASP A 255 8.75 -3.61 -0.64
N ASP A 256 7.67 -4.30 -0.24
CA ASP A 256 6.48 -4.51 -1.05
C ASP A 256 6.69 -5.33 -2.33
N SER A 257 7.85 -5.96 -2.48
CA SER A 257 8.20 -6.81 -3.63
C SER A 257 7.43 -8.13 -3.65
N LEU A 258 6.88 -8.54 -2.50
CA LEU A 258 6.03 -9.72 -2.37
C LEU A 258 4.77 -9.37 -1.58
N ARG A 259 3.63 -9.72 -2.18
CA ARG A 259 2.32 -9.72 -1.52
C ARG A 259 1.62 -11.06 -1.67
N GLY A 260 0.71 -11.33 -0.75
CA GLY A 260 -0.20 -12.46 -0.85
C GLY A 260 -1.38 -12.33 0.10
N ILE A 261 -2.32 -13.25 -0.04
CA ILE A 261 -3.50 -13.34 0.79
C ILE A 261 -3.53 -14.72 1.42
N VAL A 262 -3.77 -14.75 2.72
CA VAL A 262 -3.96 -15.98 3.49
C VAL A 262 -5.41 -16.08 3.93
N TYR A 263 -6.03 -17.23 3.66
CA TYR A 263 -7.35 -17.59 4.15
C TYR A 263 -7.22 -18.63 5.27
N VAL A 264 -7.84 -18.35 6.43
CA VAL A 264 -7.85 -19.24 7.59
C VAL A 264 -8.96 -20.28 7.43
N GLN A 265 -8.59 -21.51 7.07
CA GLN A 265 -9.54 -22.59 6.82
C GLN A 265 -10.10 -23.17 8.11
N SER A 266 -9.23 -23.44 9.08
CA SER A 266 -9.61 -23.95 10.40
C SER A 266 -8.62 -23.46 11.46
N LEU A 267 -9.12 -23.28 12.68
CA LEU A 267 -8.34 -22.71 13.77
C LEU A 267 -8.60 -23.41 15.10
N GLU A 268 -7.60 -24.12 15.60
CA GLU A 268 -7.54 -24.60 16.98
C GLU A 268 -6.74 -23.63 17.82
N SER A 269 -7.41 -22.92 18.73
CA SER A 269 -6.81 -21.86 19.55
C SER A 269 -6.02 -22.41 20.75
N GLY A 270 -5.11 -21.60 21.29
CA GLY A 270 -4.29 -21.92 22.46
C GLY A 270 -2.81 -22.07 22.15
N VAL A 271 -1.99 -22.20 23.20
CA VAL A 271 -0.52 -22.20 23.09
C VAL A 271 0.06 -23.41 22.33
N GLY A 272 -0.67 -24.52 22.26
CA GLY A 272 -0.35 -25.70 21.45
C GLY A 272 -1.30 -25.86 20.26
N GLY A 273 -2.06 -24.81 19.93
CA GLY A 273 -3.04 -24.82 18.85
C GLY A 273 -2.42 -25.04 17.47
N GLN A 274 -3.29 -25.17 16.46
CA GLN A 274 -2.91 -25.33 15.07
C GLN A 274 -3.85 -24.55 14.15
N VAL A 275 -3.35 -24.20 12.97
CA VAL A 275 -4.11 -23.47 11.96
C VAL A 275 -3.88 -24.12 10.60
N GLN A 276 -4.96 -24.30 9.83
CA GLN A 276 -4.88 -24.68 8.42
C GLN A 276 -5.15 -23.46 7.55
N LEU A 277 -4.27 -23.23 6.58
CA LEU A 277 -4.25 -22.03 5.76
C LEU A 277 -4.28 -22.40 4.29
N THR A 278 -5.01 -21.62 3.50
CA THR A 278 -4.75 -21.51 2.06
C THR A 278 -4.08 -20.18 1.80
N ILE A 279 -2.94 -20.20 1.15
CA ILE A 279 -2.15 -19.03 0.82
C ILE A 279 -2.15 -18.87 -0.69
N LYS A 280 -2.43 -17.65 -1.16
CA LYS A 280 -2.29 -17.23 -2.56
C LYS A 280 -1.30 -16.09 -2.62
N MET A 281 -0.23 -16.20 -3.37
CA MET A 281 0.85 -15.21 -3.38
C MET A 281 1.38 -14.92 -4.77
N GLN A 282 1.95 -13.73 -4.95
CA GLN A 282 2.65 -13.40 -6.18
C GLN A 282 3.75 -14.40 -6.45
N LYS A 283 3.89 -14.78 -7.72
CA LYS A 283 5.01 -15.60 -8.14
C LYS A 283 6.29 -14.79 -8.06
N VAL A 284 7.22 -15.22 -7.21
CA VAL A 284 8.58 -14.66 -7.17
C VAL A 284 9.36 -15.28 -8.33
N ASN A 285 9.79 -14.46 -9.28
CA ASN A 285 10.64 -14.90 -10.39
C ASN A 285 12.09 -15.08 -9.95
#